data_AF-C5K603-F1
#
_entry.id   AF-C5K603-F1
#
_cell.length_a   1.000
_cell.length_b   1.000
_cell.length_c   1.000
_cell.angle_alpha   90.00
_cell.angle_beta   90.00
_cell.angle_gamma   90.00
#
_symmetry.space_group_name_H-M   'P 1'
#
loop_
_entity.id
_entity.type
_entity.pdbx_description
1 polymer ?
#
loop_
_entity_poly.entity_id
_entity_poly.type
_entity_poly.pdbx_seq_one_letter_code
_entity_poly.pdbx_strand_id
1 'polypeptide(L)'
;MLMICSIIITVIMEASSHSWVINLVGDIKAGLPRMGLTTHQHPDQYYARPMCPLSSLDQCMGLPPPYKPLDESSLRPCRRAGTTGATNMHQRAEVTRGSKLHVSWMGNGHTNSVSDGTCIVFKIAPYAEDPSWENFTVLEKCLPFYHTNVAKDPTSADITIPADTEPGIYTVLYMWSKFDGVYYATCSDIIVH
;
A
#
# COMPACT_ATOMS: atom_id res chain seq x y z
N MET A 1 49.34 -25.10 -17.50
CA MET A 1 47.86 -25.15 -17.41
C MET A 1 47.45 -24.56 -16.08
N LEU A 2 47.14 -23.26 -16.04
CA LEU A 2 46.50 -22.63 -14.88
C LEU A 2 44.99 -22.65 -15.12
N MET A 3 44.25 -23.43 -14.33
CA MET A 3 42.79 -23.32 -14.25
C MET A 3 42.46 -22.08 -13.44
N ILE A 4 42.07 -21.00 -14.12
CA ILE A 4 41.45 -19.84 -13.48
C ILE A 4 39.99 -20.24 -13.20
N CYS A 5 39.70 -20.53 -11.94
CA CYS A 5 38.33 -20.73 -11.47
C CYS A 5 37.64 -19.37 -11.45
N SER A 6 36.89 -19.07 -12.52
CA SER A 6 36.04 -17.87 -12.58
C SER A 6 34.89 -18.01 -11.58
N ILE A 7 35.00 -17.33 -10.44
CA ILE A 7 33.87 -17.12 -9.54
C ILE A 7 32.91 -16.18 -10.27
N ILE A 8 31.83 -16.74 -10.82
CA ILE A 8 30.68 -15.95 -11.28
C ILE A 8 30.02 -15.40 -10.02
N ILE A 9 30.36 -14.15 -9.66
CA ILE A 9 29.59 -13.39 -8.68
C ILE A 9 28.29 -13.01 -9.40
N THR A 10 27.26 -13.82 -9.24
CA THR A 10 25.90 -13.44 -9.60
C THR A 10 25.50 -12.32 -8.66
N VAL A 11 25.63 -11.08 -9.09
CA VAL A 11 24.99 -9.94 -8.43
C VAL A 11 23.50 -10.16 -8.63
N ILE A 12 22.84 -10.78 -7.66
CA ILE A 12 21.38 -10.82 -7.60
C ILE A 12 20.98 -9.37 -7.35
N MET A 13 20.65 -8.65 -8.42
CA MET A 13 19.98 -7.36 -8.31
C MET A 13 18.58 -7.65 -7.78
N GLU A 14 18.46 -7.60 -6.47
CA GLU A 14 17.18 -7.76 -5.78
C GLU A 14 16.32 -6.54 -6.08
N ALA A 15 15.41 -6.71 -7.03
CA ALA A 15 14.36 -5.75 -7.30
C ALA A 15 13.36 -5.81 -6.14
N SER A 16 13.34 -4.77 -5.32
CA SER A 16 12.35 -4.58 -4.26
C SER A 16 11.00 -4.25 -4.93
N SER A 17 10.07 -5.20 -5.01
CA SER A 17 8.76 -4.99 -5.63
C SER A 17 7.78 -4.32 -4.68
N HIS A 18 7.09 -3.30 -5.16
CA HIS A 18 6.13 -2.58 -4.34
C HIS A 18 4.90 -2.20 -5.16
N SER A 19 3.78 -2.10 -4.45
CA SER A 19 2.57 -1.48 -4.96
C SER A 19 2.06 -0.45 -3.97
N TRP A 20 1.60 0.67 -4.49
CA TRP A 20 1.10 1.79 -3.71
C TRP A 20 -0.07 2.46 -4.40
N VAL A 21 -0.97 3.02 -3.60
CA VAL A 21 -2.08 3.84 -4.10
C VAL A 21 -1.55 5.09 -4.76
N ILE A 22 -2.10 5.47 -5.91
CA ILE A 22 -1.74 6.70 -6.63
C ILE A 22 -2.83 7.76 -6.60
N ASN A 23 -4.10 7.36 -6.58
CA ASN A 23 -5.23 8.27 -6.47
C ASN A 23 -6.48 7.56 -5.97
N LEU A 24 -7.43 8.38 -5.53
CA LEU A 24 -8.75 7.98 -5.06
C LEU A 24 -9.76 8.90 -5.71
N VAL A 25 -10.85 8.36 -6.23
CA VAL A 25 -11.92 9.12 -6.87
C VAL A 25 -13.22 8.78 -6.18
N GLY A 26 -13.69 9.69 -5.33
CA GLY A 26 -15.05 9.63 -4.80
C GLY A 26 -16.05 10.25 -5.79
N ASP A 27 -17.33 10.02 -5.55
CA ASP A 27 -18.43 10.56 -6.38
C ASP A 27 -18.56 12.09 -6.30
N ILE A 28 -17.97 12.72 -5.28
CA ILE A 28 -17.98 14.18 -5.11
C ILE A 28 -16.66 14.78 -5.58
N LYS A 29 -15.52 14.19 -5.17
CA LYS A 29 -14.19 14.75 -5.46
C LYS A 29 -13.10 13.68 -5.45
N ALA A 30 -12.11 13.85 -6.31
CA ALA A 30 -10.88 13.07 -6.29
C ALA A 30 -9.87 13.58 -5.25
N GLY A 31 -9.04 12.67 -4.77
CA GLY A 31 -7.94 12.95 -3.84
C GLY A 31 -6.73 12.06 -4.09
N LEU A 32 -5.76 12.22 -3.21
CA LEU A 32 -4.46 11.58 -3.29
C LEU A 32 -4.13 10.87 -1.97
N PRO A 33 -3.27 9.85 -1.99
CA PRO A 33 -2.76 9.25 -0.77
C PRO A 33 -1.99 10.27 0.07
N ARG A 34 -1.70 9.94 1.34
CA ARG A 34 -0.95 10.83 2.25
C ARG A 34 0.42 11.23 1.72
N MET A 35 1.01 10.44 0.82
CA MET A 35 2.27 10.81 0.16
C MET A 35 2.15 11.82 -0.97
N GLY A 36 0.94 12.15 -1.38
CA GLY A 36 0.68 13.04 -2.51
C GLY A 36 0.92 12.35 -3.85
N LEU A 37 1.28 13.15 -4.85
CA LEU A 37 1.51 12.66 -6.20
C LEU A 37 2.75 11.76 -6.24
N THR A 38 2.62 10.65 -6.98
CA THR A 38 3.79 9.85 -7.35
C THR A 38 4.63 10.65 -8.34
N THR A 39 5.93 10.72 -8.10
CA THR A 39 6.92 11.36 -8.97
C THR A 39 8.01 10.34 -9.27
N HIS A 40 8.77 10.51 -10.35
CA HIS A 40 9.92 9.62 -10.62
C HIS A 40 11.14 9.96 -9.74
N GLN A 41 10.98 10.81 -8.72
CA GLN A 41 12.08 11.35 -7.92
C GLN A 41 12.37 10.54 -6.64
N HIS A 42 11.45 9.67 -6.21
CA HIS A 42 11.62 8.85 -5.02
C HIS A 42 11.64 7.35 -5.37
N PRO A 43 12.38 6.52 -4.61
CA PRO A 43 12.35 5.08 -4.77
C PRO A 43 10.98 4.52 -4.37
N ASP A 44 10.58 3.38 -4.92
CA ASP A 44 9.30 2.71 -4.64
C ASP A 44 9.00 2.53 -3.12
N GLN A 45 10.03 2.30 -2.30
CA GLN A 45 9.93 2.20 -0.83
C GLN A 45 9.45 3.49 -0.15
N TYR A 46 9.62 4.63 -0.82
CA TYR A 46 9.00 5.89 -0.40
C TYR A 46 7.49 5.82 -0.58
N TYR A 47 7.00 5.15 -1.63
CA TYR A 47 5.58 5.09 -1.98
C TYR A 47 4.81 3.90 -1.37
N ALA A 48 5.49 2.80 -1.07
CA ALA A 48 4.92 1.72 -0.27
C ALA A 48 5.87 1.39 0.86
N ARG A 49 5.33 1.27 2.07
CA ARG A 49 6.13 0.94 3.25
C ARG A 49 5.92 -0.52 3.62
N PRO A 50 7.00 -1.31 3.84
CA PRO A 50 6.90 -2.56 4.59
C PRO A 50 6.28 -2.30 5.97
N MET A 51 5.33 -3.15 6.36
CA MET A 51 4.68 -3.06 7.65
C MET A 51 4.46 -4.46 8.26
N CYS A 52 4.19 -4.46 9.55
CA CYS A 52 3.90 -5.64 10.34
C CYS A 52 2.51 -5.46 10.96
N PRO A 53 1.48 -6.17 10.45
CA PRO A 53 0.13 -6.11 11.00
C PRO A 53 -0.02 -6.97 12.27
N LEU A 54 1.08 -7.58 12.73
CA LEU A 54 1.13 -8.42 13.93
C LEU A 54 1.58 -7.61 15.14
N SER A 55 1.44 -8.20 16.33
CA SER A 55 1.68 -7.52 17.60
C SER A 55 3.14 -7.18 17.89
N SER A 56 4.10 -7.86 17.26
CA SER A 56 5.53 -7.56 17.43
C SER A 56 6.33 -7.73 16.14
N LEU A 57 7.45 -7.00 16.04
CA LEU A 57 8.33 -7.07 14.87
C LEU A 57 8.85 -8.47 14.62
N ASP A 58 9.21 -9.20 15.68
CA ASP A 58 9.71 -10.58 15.63
C ASP A 58 8.78 -11.51 14.84
N GLN A 59 7.47 -11.26 14.86
CA GLN A 59 6.49 -12.05 14.11
C GLN A 59 6.48 -11.77 12.61
N CYS A 60 7.12 -10.67 12.19
CA CYS A 60 7.28 -10.23 10.81
C CYS A 60 8.76 -10.21 10.37
N MET A 61 9.67 -10.73 11.20
CA MET A 61 11.10 -10.85 10.87
C MET A 61 11.33 -11.95 9.83
N GLY A 62 12.39 -11.81 9.05
CA GLY A 62 12.75 -12.76 7.99
C GLY A 62 12.46 -12.27 6.57
N LEU A 63 12.35 -10.96 6.37
CA LEU A 63 12.26 -10.39 5.03
C LEU A 63 13.49 -10.84 4.21
N PRO A 64 13.31 -11.43 3.01
CA PRO A 64 14.44 -11.75 2.16
C PRO A 64 15.16 -10.44 1.78
N PRO A 65 16.47 -10.47 1.49
CA PRO A 65 17.11 -9.28 0.93
C PRO A 65 16.35 -8.84 -0.37
N PRO A 66 16.23 -7.52 -0.65
CA PRO A 66 17.06 -6.41 -0.18
C PRO A 66 16.38 -5.61 0.93
N TYR A 67 15.33 -6.15 1.55
CA TYR A 67 14.52 -5.40 2.48
C TYR A 67 15.33 -5.02 3.72
N LYS A 68 15.27 -3.74 4.08
CA LYS A 68 15.82 -3.29 5.37
C LYS A 68 15.03 -3.95 6.50
N PRO A 69 15.66 -4.23 7.65
CA PRO A 69 14.95 -4.69 8.83
C PRO A 69 13.80 -3.74 9.17
N LEU A 70 12.65 -4.31 9.54
CA LEU A 70 11.52 -3.54 10.05
C LEU A 70 11.93 -2.86 11.37
N ASP A 71 11.59 -1.59 11.51
CA ASP A 71 11.67 -0.86 12.78
C ASP A 71 10.30 -0.74 13.45
N GLU A 72 10.23 -0.21 14.68
CA GLU A 72 8.99 -0.06 15.46
C GLU A 72 7.88 0.67 14.71
N SER A 73 8.24 1.64 13.85
CA SER A 73 7.24 2.36 13.08
C SER A 73 6.55 1.47 12.03
N SER A 74 7.08 0.27 11.76
CA SER A 74 6.48 -0.74 10.89
C SER A 74 5.31 -1.46 11.56
N LEU A 75 5.17 -1.34 12.88
CA LEU A 75 3.97 -1.75 13.63
C LEU A 75 2.81 -0.76 13.46
N ARG A 76 3.03 0.34 12.72
CA ARG A 76 1.97 1.32 12.40
C ARG A 76 1.44 1.07 10.99
N PRO A 77 0.11 1.04 10.79
CA PRO A 77 -0.51 0.83 9.48
C PRO A 77 -0.23 1.96 8.49
N CYS A 78 -0.01 3.18 9.00
CA CYS A 78 0.22 4.36 8.19
C CYS A 78 1.52 5.05 8.62
N ARG A 79 2.17 5.75 7.68
CA ARG A 79 3.06 6.84 8.06
C ARG A 79 2.25 7.93 8.75
N ARG A 80 2.82 8.50 9.81
CA ARG A 80 2.20 9.61 10.53
C ARG A 80 1.98 10.78 9.58
N ALA A 81 0.75 11.28 9.57
CA ALA A 81 0.34 12.39 8.74
C ALA A 81 1.21 13.64 9.04
N GLY A 82 1.70 14.32 8.01
CA GLY A 82 2.60 15.47 8.12
C GLY A 82 4.10 15.12 8.18
N THR A 83 4.46 13.84 8.17
CA THR A 83 5.87 13.40 8.14
C THR A 83 6.37 13.16 6.70
N THR A 84 7.68 12.97 6.54
CA THR A 84 8.28 12.60 5.25
C THR A 84 7.62 11.34 4.67
N GLY A 85 7.17 11.40 3.41
CA GLY A 85 6.40 10.31 2.79
C GLY A 85 4.91 10.27 3.18
N ALA A 86 4.41 11.26 3.92
CA ALA A 86 3.00 11.44 4.28
C ALA A 86 2.63 12.94 4.41
N THR A 87 3.13 13.77 3.50
CA THR A 87 3.00 15.24 3.56
C THR A 87 1.69 15.79 3.00
N ASN A 88 0.95 15.02 2.21
CA ASN A 88 -0.36 15.42 1.70
C ASN A 88 -1.44 15.23 2.76
N MET A 89 -1.83 16.34 3.38
CA MET A 89 -2.83 16.40 4.44
C MET A 89 -4.20 16.90 3.97
N HIS A 90 -4.29 17.40 2.74
CA HIS A 90 -5.38 18.28 2.31
C HIS A 90 -6.09 17.82 1.03
N GLN A 91 -5.42 17.06 0.17
CA GLN A 91 -6.01 16.58 -1.09
C GLN A 91 -6.75 15.26 -0.85
N ARG A 92 -7.92 15.36 -0.22
CA ARG A 92 -8.76 14.22 0.16
C ARG A 92 -9.84 13.96 -0.88
N ALA A 93 -10.10 12.69 -1.15
CA ALA A 93 -11.27 12.32 -1.94
C ALA A 93 -12.52 12.55 -1.09
N GLU A 94 -13.61 12.93 -1.74
CA GLU A 94 -14.89 13.16 -1.09
C GLU A 94 -15.91 12.19 -1.68
N VAL A 95 -16.56 11.45 -0.80
CA VAL A 95 -17.43 10.33 -1.15
C VAL A 95 -18.69 10.34 -0.30
N THR A 96 -19.84 10.09 -0.91
CA THR A 96 -21.10 9.90 -0.20
C THR A 96 -21.08 8.53 0.47
N ARG A 97 -21.53 8.42 1.73
CA ARG A 97 -21.74 7.11 2.36
C ARG A 97 -22.66 6.23 1.51
N GLY A 98 -22.34 4.94 1.40
CA GLY A 98 -23.03 4.00 0.53
C GLY A 98 -22.55 4.02 -0.94
N SER A 99 -21.80 5.04 -1.35
CA SER A 99 -21.23 5.12 -2.70
C SER A 99 -19.93 4.35 -2.83
N LYS A 100 -19.51 4.17 -4.09
CA LYS A 100 -18.21 3.60 -4.45
C LYS A 100 -17.13 4.66 -4.40
N LEU A 101 -16.00 4.29 -3.81
CA LEU A 101 -14.72 4.98 -3.89
C LEU A 101 -13.84 4.20 -4.87
N HIS A 102 -13.53 4.80 -6.03
CA HIS A 102 -12.60 4.20 -6.97
C HIS A 102 -11.17 4.44 -6.49
N VAL A 103 -10.36 3.39 -6.42
CA VAL A 103 -8.95 3.48 -6.00
C VAL A 103 -8.08 2.91 -7.09
N SER A 104 -7.07 3.65 -7.51
CA SER A 104 -6.03 3.13 -8.39
C SER A 104 -4.69 3.07 -7.67
N TRP A 105 -3.92 2.04 -7.98
CA TRP A 105 -2.58 1.84 -7.47
C TRP A 105 -1.62 1.62 -8.63
N MET A 106 -0.35 1.91 -8.40
CA MET A 106 0.73 1.44 -9.26
C MET A 106 1.27 0.14 -8.65
N GLY A 107 1.69 -0.78 -9.51
CA GLY A 107 2.45 -1.95 -9.10
C GLY A 107 3.58 -2.17 -10.07
N ASN A 108 4.82 -2.18 -9.56
CA ASN A 108 5.96 -2.75 -10.27
C ASN A 108 6.01 -4.27 -10.07
N GLY A 109 4.83 -4.92 -10.07
CA GLY A 109 4.69 -6.34 -9.83
C GLY A 109 5.64 -7.08 -10.76
N HIS A 110 6.58 -7.82 -10.16
CA HIS A 110 7.70 -8.43 -10.85
C HIS A 110 7.32 -8.94 -12.24
N THR A 111 8.18 -8.67 -13.22
CA THR A 111 8.20 -9.43 -14.47
C THR A 111 8.21 -10.91 -14.09
N ASN A 112 7.26 -11.70 -14.62
CA ASN A 112 7.04 -13.14 -14.38
C ASN A 112 5.94 -13.56 -13.36
N SER A 113 4.89 -12.76 -13.11
CA SER A 113 3.66 -13.22 -12.43
C SER A 113 3.80 -13.68 -10.97
N VAL A 114 4.90 -13.35 -10.30
CA VAL A 114 5.17 -13.78 -8.90
C VAL A 114 4.12 -13.27 -7.92
N SER A 115 3.49 -12.14 -8.22
CA SER A 115 2.46 -11.53 -7.37
C SER A 115 1.04 -11.92 -7.77
N ASP A 116 0.85 -12.77 -8.78
CA ASP A 116 -0.47 -13.16 -9.27
C ASP A 116 -1.22 -14.01 -8.23
N GLY A 117 -2.50 -13.73 -8.03
CA GLY A 117 -3.33 -14.42 -7.04
C GLY A 117 -3.03 -14.00 -5.58
N THR A 118 -2.21 -12.97 -5.37
CA THR A 118 -2.07 -12.34 -4.05
C THR A 118 -3.23 -11.39 -3.76
N CYS A 119 -3.41 -10.99 -2.49
CA CYS A 119 -4.57 -10.23 -2.05
C CYS A 119 -4.22 -8.77 -1.71
N ILE A 120 -4.95 -7.84 -2.32
CA ILE A 120 -5.09 -6.46 -1.86
C ILE A 120 -6.24 -6.37 -0.86
N VAL A 121 -6.00 -5.68 0.24
CA VAL A 121 -6.92 -5.50 1.37
C VAL A 121 -7.18 -4.02 1.53
N PHE A 122 -8.45 -3.66 1.72
CA PHE A 122 -8.83 -2.30 2.08
C PHE A 122 -9.47 -2.27 3.46
N LYS A 123 -9.07 -1.28 4.26
CA LYS A 123 -9.66 -1.04 5.57
C LYS A 123 -9.95 0.45 5.75
N ILE A 124 -10.85 0.78 6.67
CA ILE A 124 -11.20 2.16 7.03
C ILE A 124 -11.22 2.36 8.55
N ALA A 125 -10.78 3.53 8.99
CA ALA A 125 -10.84 3.97 10.38
C ALA A 125 -11.21 5.46 10.43
N PRO A 126 -11.82 5.96 11.52
CA PRO A 126 -11.89 7.40 11.78
C PRO A 126 -10.50 8.03 11.68
N TYR A 127 -10.44 9.27 11.20
CA TYR A 127 -9.16 9.93 10.99
C TYR A 127 -8.35 10.06 12.30
N ALA A 128 -7.09 9.67 12.21
CA ALA A 128 -6.06 10.00 13.17
C ALA A 128 -4.75 10.28 12.41
N GLU A 129 -3.90 11.16 12.95
CA GLU A 129 -2.58 11.42 12.35
C GLU A 129 -1.76 10.13 12.26
N ASP A 130 -1.83 9.30 13.30
CA ASP A 130 -1.12 8.04 13.43
C ASP A 130 -2.10 6.97 13.97
N PRO A 131 -2.90 6.33 13.11
CA PRO A 131 -3.89 5.34 13.54
C PRO A 131 -3.22 4.01 13.90
N SER A 132 -3.79 3.28 14.85
CA SER A 132 -3.36 1.91 15.20
C SER A 132 -4.16 0.86 14.42
N TRP A 133 -3.67 -0.38 14.37
CA TRP A 133 -4.30 -1.49 13.64
C TRP A 133 -5.72 -1.80 14.11
N GLU A 134 -5.97 -1.73 15.41
CA GLU A 134 -7.24 -2.02 16.06
C GLU A 134 -8.35 -1.02 15.71
N ASN A 135 -8.00 0.16 15.19
CA ASN A 135 -8.97 1.17 14.79
C ASN A 135 -9.63 0.85 13.45
N PHE A 136 -9.05 -0.07 12.68
CA PHE A 136 -9.46 -0.34 11.31
C PHE A 136 -10.53 -1.43 11.22
N THR A 137 -11.60 -1.10 10.49
CA THR A 137 -12.60 -2.05 10.03
C THR A 137 -12.32 -2.44 8.58
N VAL A 138 -12.64 -3.68 8.19
CA VAL A 138 -12.33 -4.17 6.84
C VAL A 138 -13.42 -3.73 5.86
N LEU A 139 -13.01 -3.08 4.77
CA LEU A 139 -13.85 -2.80 3.61
C LEU A 139 -13.80 -3.93 2.59
N GLU A 140 -12.59 -4.46 2.36
CA GLU A 140 -12.35 -5.52 1.38
C GLU A 140 -11.23 -6.43 1.90
N LYS A 141 -11.49 -7.74 1.92
CA LYS A 141 -10.62 -8.77 2.51
C LYS A 141 -9.62 -9.33 1.51
N CYS A 142 -9.96 -9.40 0.23
CA CYS A 142 -9.05 -9.86 -0.81
C CYS A 142 -9.58 -9.48 -2.19
N LEU A 143 -9.03 -8.42 -2.76
CA LEU A 143 -9.04 -8.20 -4.20
C LEU A 143 -7.84 -8.91 -4.81
N PRO A 144 -8.06 -9.87 -5.73
CA PRO A 144 -6.96 -10.60 -6.31
C PRO A 144 -6.15 -9.70 -7.25
N PHE A 145 -4.83 -9.70 -7.07
CA PHE A 145 -3.89 -9.01 -7.94
C PHE A 145 -3.44 -9.93 -9.08
N TYR A 146 -3.43 -9.42 -10.33
CA TYR A 146 -2.91 -10.13 -11.50
C TYR A 146 -2.09 -9.21 -12.41
N HIS A 147 -0.85 -9.60 -12.70
CA HIS A 147 0.12 -8.85 -13.49
C HIS A 147 -0.17 -8.86 -14.99
N THR A 148 -0.76 -9.93 -15.54
CA THR A 148 -1.08 -10.04 -16.99
C THR A 148 -1.99 -8.92 -17.50
N ASN A 149 -2.63 -8.22 -16.58
CA ASN A 149 -3.52 -7.12 -16.85
C ASN A 149 -2.81 -5.75 -16.77
N VAL A 150 -1.57 -5.63 -16.29
CA VAL A 150 -0.93 -4.32 -16.03
C VAL A 150 -0.61 -3.55 -17.33
N ALA A 151 -0.51 -4.22 -18.48
CA ALA A 151 -0.33 -3.57 -19.78
C ALA A 151 -1.65 -3.15 -20.46
N LYS A 152 -2.82 -3.58 -19.97
CA LYS A 152 -4.14 -3.33 -20.61
C LYS A 152 -5.25 -2.86 -19.67
N ASP A 153 -5.22 -3.26 -18.41
CA ASP A 153 -6.11 -2.79 -17.35
C ASP A 153 -5.33 -1.91 -16.36
N PRO A 154 -5.83 -0.72 -16.03
CA PRO A 154 -5.31 0.05 -14.91
C PRO A 154 -5.53 -0.78 -13.64
N THR A 155 -4.49 -0.95 -12.82
CA THR A 155 -4.60 -1.54 -11.49
C THR A 155 -5.47 -0.65 -10.61
N SER A 156 -6.77 -0.97 -10.56
CA SER A 156 -7.77 -0.23 -9.80
C SER A 156 -8.93 -1.11 -9.35
N ALA A 157 -9.71 -0.60 -8.39
CA ALA A 157 -10.93 -1.23 -7.91
C ALA A 157 -11.91 -0.19 -7.36
N ASP A 158 -13.19 -0.54 -7.37
CA ASP A 158 -14.22 0.19 -6.63
C ASP A 158 -14.40 -0.44 -5.25
N ILE A 159 -14.25 0.36 -4.20
CA ILE A 159 -14.52 -0.05 -2.81
C ILE A 159 -15.76 0.68 -2.33
N THR A 160 -16.75 -0.04 -1.80
CA THR A 160 -17.97 0.59 -1.26
C THR A 160 -17.71 1.14 0.14
N ILE A 161 -18.02 2.42 0.36
CA ILE A 161 -18.07 3.00 1.71
C ILE A 161 -19.41 2.59 2.34
N PRO A 162 -19.44 2.00 3.54
CA PRO A 162 -20.69 1.57 4.18
C PRO A 162 -21.69 2.71 4.32
N ALA A 163 -22.97 2.44 4.07
CA ALA A 163 -24.03 3.46 4.10
C ALA A 163 -24.31 4.00 5.52
N ASP A 164 -23.94 3.25 6.55
CA ASP A 164 -24.01 3.60 7.96
C ASP A 164 -22.75 4.32 8.48
N THR A 165 -21.79 4.63 7.59
CA THR A 165 -20.63 5.45 7.97
C THR A 165 -21.09 6.86 8.33
N GLU A 166 -20.74 7.32 9.54
CA GLU A 166 -21.03 8.69 9.97
C GLU A 166 -20.24 9.72 9.14
N PRO A 167 -20.82 10.87 8.79
CA PRO A 167 -20.10 11.92 8.06
C PRO A 167 -18.86 12.39 8.81
N GLY A 168 -17.74 12.59 8.11
CA GLY A 168 -16.48 12.98 8.72
C GLY A 168 -15.23 12.63 7.91
N ILE A 169 -14.06 12.81 8.52
CA ILE A 169 -12.78 12.47 7.89
C ILE A 169 -12.39 11.06 8.32
N TYR A 170 -11.99 10.23 7.36
CA TYR A 170 -11.56 8.85 7.58
C TYR A 170 -10.21 8.59 6.94
N THR A 171 -9.49 7.62 7.48
CA THR A 171 -8.27 7.07 6.89
C THR A 171 -8.60 5.72 6.25
N VAL A 172 -8.35 5.63 4.94
CA VAL A 172 -8.40 4.39 4.16
C VAL A 172 -7.00 3.82 4.07
N LEU A 173 -6.86 2.57 4.49
CA LEU A 173 -5.65 1.77 4.36
C LEU A 173 -5.78 0.86 3.13
N TYR A 174 -4.80 0.96 2.23
CA TYR A 174 -4.48 -0.05 1.24
C TYR A 174 -3.38 -0.95 1.80
N MET A 175 -3.55 -2.26 1.68
CA MET A 175 -2.60 -3.23 2.19
C MET A 175 -2.42 -4.40 1.22
N TRP A 176 -1.17 -4.69 0.86
CA TRP A 176 -0.83 -5.91 0.14
C TRP A 176 -0.47 -7.00 1.16
N SER A 177 -1.28 -8.05 1.26
CA SER A 177 -1.30 -8.95 2.44
C SER A 177 -0.74 -10.35 2.26
N LYS A 178 -0.37 -10.74 1.04
CA LYS A 178 0.01 -12.14 0.73
C LYS A 178 1.25 -12.22 -0.15
N PHE A 179 2.15 -11.26 -0.06
CA PHE A 179 3.37 -11.23 -0.85
C PHE A 179 4.56 -11.73 -0.04
N ASP A 180 4.86 -13.02 -0.13
CA ASP A 180 6.08 -13.64 0.46
C ASP A 180 6.34 -13.30 1.95
N GLY A 181 5.27 -13.26 2.75
CA GLY A 181 5.35 -12.90 4.18
C GLY A 181 5.58 -11.42 4.47
N VAL A 182 5.72 -10.58 3.44
CA VAL A 182 5.88 -9.13 3.54
C VAL A 182 4.55 -8.44 3.30
N TYR A 183 4.25 -7.48 4.16
CA TYR A 183 3.07 -6.64 3.99
C TYR A 183 3.48 -5.24 3.57
N TYR A 184 2.77 -4.68 2.59
CA TYR A 184 2.94 -3.29 2.18
C TYR A 184 1.70 -2.50 2.47
N ALA A 185 1.88 -1.26 2.92
CA ALA A 185 0.75 -0.36 3.15
C ALA A 185 0.97 1.03 2.57
N THR A 186 -0.15 1.61 2.14
CA THR A 186 -0.30 3.03 1.83
C THR A 186 -1.60 3.51 2.45
N CYS A 187 -1.59 4.70 3.03
CA CYS A 187 -2.79 5.31 3.61
C CYS A 187 -3.19 6.57 2.87
N SER A 188 -4.49 6.81 2.84
CA SER A 188 -5.14 7.94 2.19
C SER A 188 -6.24 8.46 3.11
N ASP A 189 -6.41 9.78 3.18
CA ASP A 189 -7.52 10.35 3.94
C ASP A 189 -8.66 10.76 3.00
N ILE A 190 -9.89 10.48 3.40
CA ILE A 190 -11.11 10.79 2.65
C ILE A 190 -12.07 11.61 3.54
N ILE A 191 -13.02 12.29 2.90
CA ILE A 191 -14.17 12.91 3.58
C ILE A 191 -15.42 12.13 3.16
N VAL A 192 -16.14 11.62 4.15
CA VAL A 192 -17.42 10.94 3.97
C VAL A 192 -18.53 11.94 4.25
N HIS A 193 -19.49 12.02 3.32
CA HIS A 193 -20.71 12.84 3.40
C HIS A 193 -21.95 11.99 3.66
#